data_AF-A0A2N2LC30-F1
#
_entry.id   AF-A0A2N2LC30-F1
#
_cell.length_a   1.000
_cell.length_b   1.000
_cell.length_c   1.000
_cell.angle_alpha   90.00
_cell.angle_beta   90.00
_cell.angle_gamma   90.00
#
_symmetry.space_group_name_H-M   'P 1'
#
loop_
_entity.id
_entity.type
_entity.pdbx_description
1 polymer ?
#
loop_
_entity_poly.entity_id
_entity_poly.type
_entity_poly.pdbx_seq_one_letter_code
_entity_poly.pdbx_strand_id
1 'polypeptide(L)'
;MRTTRLFDQQGELKRRAKMKKVILLVVLFTSFVGILGAQPKVGVKIGLNMANVGSENDMEIIHTQFGAHLGAMLQYPVIPRFLVQTELLYTMKGYIYKSSDLVNNSAYKNNGGFDYLEIPILFKYNAIFPSIKFQPYMGTSIGLLLAAQAKLKTTYEGQSHCYNVDLKKDMKDFDLGLNLGIDTVIMEGLTIGLRYNIGLNKIYHDSMDLKNDDKANKNRTLMLSFGHLMDLD
;
A
#
# COMPACT_ATOMS: atom_id res chain seq x y z
N MET A 1 -23.44 -6.30 -35.05
CA MET A 1 -23.20 -7.09 -33.80
C MET A 1 -21.92 -7.95 -33.81
N ARG A 2 -21.33 -8.35 -34.95
CA ARG A 2 -20.10 -9.18 -34.99
C ARG A 2 -18.79 -8.40 -34.73
N THR A 3 -18.73 -7.13 -35.07
CA THR A 3 -17.52 -6.29 -34.95
C THR A 3 -17.16 -5.99 -33.50
N THR A 4 -18.14 -5.78 -32.62
CA THR A 4 -17.92 -5.45 -31.20
C THR A 4 -17.26 -6.60 -30.42
N ARG A 5 -17.54 -7.86 -30.77
CA ARG A 5 -16.93 -9.05 -30.11
C ARG A 5 -15.45 -9.24 -30.47
N LEU A 6 -15.02 -8.81 -31.66
CA LEU A 6 -13.63 -8.93 -32.11
C LEU A 6 -12.72 -7.91 -31.44
N PHE A 7 -13.20 -6.68 -31.20
CA PHE A 7 -12.47 -5.66 -30.45
C PHE A 7 -12.27 -6.06 -28.98
N ASP A 8 -13.30 -6.64 -28.35
CA ASP A 8 -13.24 -7.09 -26.96
C ASP A 8 -12.28 -8.29 -26.79
N GLN A 9 -12.30 -9.25 -27.72
CA GLN A 9 -11.33 -10.36 -27.75
C GLN A 9 -9.88 -9.89 -27.96
N GLN A 10 -9.64 -8.87 -28.79
CA GLN A 10 -8.29 -8.33 -28.97
C GLN A 10 -7.77 -7.60 -27.72
N GLY A 11 -8.65 -6.92 -26.98
CA GLY A 11 -8.32 -6.31 -25.69
C GLY A 11 -7.93 -7.33 -24.63
N GLU A 12 -8.76 -8.38 -24.47
CA GLU A 12 -8.51 -9.53 -23.59
C GLU A 12 -7.17 -10.22 -23.90
N LEU A 13 -6.89 -10.48 -25.19
CA LEU A 13 -5.65 -11.15 -25.62
C LEU A 13 -4.41 -10.29 -25.34
N LYS A 14 -4.46 -8.98 -25.60
CA LYS A 14 -3.36 -8.06 -25.26
C LYS A 14 -3.13 -7.99 -23.75
N ARG A 15 -4.21 -7.99 -22.96
CA ARG A 15 -4.13 -7.97 -21.49
C ARG A 15 -3.53 -9.26 -20.93
N ARG A 16 -3.92 -10.42 -21.46
CA ARG A 16 -3.32 -11.72 -21.13
C ARG A 16 -1.85 -11.80 -21.53
N ALA A 17 -1.48 -11.27 -22.69
CA ALA A 17 -0.09 -11.21 -23.13
C ALA A 17 0.75 -10.30 -22.22
N LYS A 18 0.22 -9.16 -21.77
CA LYS A 18 0.88 -8.25 -20.81
C LYS A 18 1.05 -8.92 -19.44
N MET A 19 0.02 -9.60 -18.93
CA MET A 19 0.07 -10.34 -17.66
C MET A 19 1.09 -11.49 -17.71
N LYS A 20 1.14 -12.26 -18.82
CA LYS A 20 2.15 -13.32 -18.99
C LYS A 20 3.58 -12.78 -19.00
N LYS A 21 3.81 -11.61 -19.60
CA LYS A 21 5.13 -10.94 -19.58
C LYS A 21 5.51 -10.44 -18.19
N VAL A 22 4.54 -9.93 -17.41
CA VAL A 22 4.78 -9.51 -16.01
C VAL A 22 5.11 -10.72 -15.15
N ILE A 23 4.35 -11.82 -15.27
CA ILE A 23 4.65 -13.07 -14.55
C ILE A 23 6.05 -13.59 -14.93
N LEU A 24 6.38 -13.58 -16.23
CA LEU A 24 7.71 -14.01 -16.69
C LEU A 24 8.83 -13.13 -16.12
N LEU A 25 8.65 -11.80 -16.07
CA LEU A 25 9.61 -10.87 -15.48
C LEU A 25 9.76 -11.07 -13.97
N VAL A 26 8.67 -11.31 -13.25
CA VAL A 26 8.72 -11.63 -11.81
C VAL A 26 9.48 -12.94 -11.58
N VAL A 27 9.20 -13.98 -12.36
CA VAL A 27 9.92 -15.26 -12.28
C VAL A 27 11.40 -15.07 -12.60
N LEU A 28 11.73 -14.37 -13.69
CA LEU A 28 13.12 -14.12 -14.10
C LEU A 28 13.88 -13.30 -13.04
N PHE A 29 13.22 -12.31 -12.43
CA PHE A 29 13.79 -11.51 -11.35
C PHE A 29 14.06 -12.37 -10.12
N THR A 30 13.13 -13.27 -9.75
CA THR A 30 13.36 -14.22 -8.65
C THR A 30 14.50 -15.21 -8.92
N SER A 31 14.70 -15.63 -10.17
CA SER A 31 15.81 -16.52 -10.55
C SER A 31 17.18 -15.85 -10.47
N PHE A 32 17.27 -14.53 -10.68
CA PHE A 32 18.54 -13.81 -10.61
C PHE A 32 19.05 -13.65 -9.17
N VAL A 33 18.18 -13.75 -8.16
CA VAL A 33 18.56 -13.61 -6.75
C VAL A 33 19.27 -14.86 -6.19
N GLY A 34 19.27 -15.99 -6.92
CA GLY A 34 19.93 -17.23 -6.51
C GLY A 34 21.45 -17.31 -6.71
N ILE A 35 22.11 -16.26 -7.20
CA ILE A 35 23.53 -16.30 -7.61
C ILE A 35 24.50 -15.81 -6.50
N LEU A 36 24.00 -15.23 -5.42
CA LEU A 36 24.84 -14.84 -4.28
C LEU A 36 24.73 -15.94 -3.22
N GLY A 37 25.84 -16.50 -2.75
CA GLY A 37 25.91 -17.54 -1.70
C GLY A 37 25.43 -17.09 -0.31
N ALA A 38 24.47 -16.16 -0.26
CA ALA A 38 23.79 -15.63 0.89
C ALA A 38 22.50 -16.42 1.10
N GLN A 39 22.35 -17.04 2.27
CA GLN A 39 21.12 -17.72 2.66
C GLN A 39 20.00 -16.69 2.89
N PRO A 40 18.93 -16.69 2.09
CA PRO A 40 17.82 -15.79 2.31
C PRO A 40 17.00 -16.23 3.52
N LYS A 41 16.43 -15.25 4.23
CA LYS A 41 15.40 -15.50 5.24
C LYS A 41 14.03 -15.21 4.64
N VAL A 42 13.11 -16.13 4.76
CA VAL A 42 11.69 -15.91 4.45
C VAL A 42 10.94 -15.52 5.71
N GLY A 43 9.85 -14.79 5.55
CA GLY A 43 9.01 -14.49 6.69
C GLY A 43 7.61 -14.08 6.29
N VAL A 44 6.76 -13.99 7.29
CA VAL A 44 5.42 -13.44 7.18
C VAL A 44 5.33 -12.15 7.99
N LYS A 45 4.51 -11.23 7.54
CA LYS A 45 4.29 -9.93 8.17
C LYS A 45 2.80 -9.62 8.22
N ILE A 46 2.31 -9.17 9.36
CA ILE A 46 0.94 -8.73 9.57
C ILE A 46 0.96 -7.46 10.44
N GLY A 47 -0.01 -6.58 10.28
CA GLY A 47 -0.06 -5.40 11.11
C GLY A 47 -1.20 -4.45 10.80
N LEU A 48 -1.13 -3.30 11.44
CA LEU A 48 -2.12 -2.24 11.36
C LEU A 48 -1.56 -1.03 10.63
N ASN A 49 -2.42 -0.35 9.89
CA ASN A 49 -2.12 0.84 9.12
C ASN A 49 -2.93 2.00 9.63
N MET A 50 -2.31 3.17 9.64
CA MET A 50 -2.94 4.47 9.84
C MET A 50 -2.65 5.29 8.60
N ALA A 51 -3.64 5.37 7.71
CA ALA A 51 -3.54 6.07 6.45
C ALA A 51 -4.21 7.44 6.53
N ASN A 52 -3.59 8.44 5.92
CA ASN A 52 -4.15 9.78 5.72
C ASN A 52 -3.82 10.25 4.30
N VAL A 53 -4.77 10.95 3.67
CA VAL A 53 -4.60 11.61 2.38
C VAL A 53 -4.49 13.11 2.65
N GLY A 54 -3.36 13.71 2.29
CA GLY A 54 -3.08 15.12 2.63
C GLY A 54 -4.09 16.10 2.02
N SER A 55 -4.53 17.08 2.81
CA SER A 55 -5.24 18.30 2.40
C SER A 55 -4.75 19.47 3.24
N GLU A 56 -4.57 20.66 2.63
CA GLU A 56 -4.02 21.86 3.28
C GLU A 56 -5.10 22.77 3.92
N ASN A 57 -6.38 22.36 3.96
CA ASN A 57 -7.44 23.16 4.58
C ASN A 57 -7.75 22.75 6.03
N ASP A 58 -7.32 23.57 6.98
CA ASP A 58 -7.57 23.49 8.44
C ASP A 58 -9.05 23.58 8.86
N MET A 59 -9.99 23.72 7.92
CA MET A 59 -11.42 23.86 8.21
C MET A 59 -12.23 22.54 8.10
N GLU A 60 -11.61 21.45 7.67
CA GLU A 60 -12.31 20.18 7.41
C GLU A 60 -11.54 19.00 8.02
N ILE A 61 -12.16 18.31 8.99
CA ILE A 61 -11.50 17.26 9.76
C ILE A 61 -11.35 15.99 8.91
N ILE A 62 -10.21 15.85 8.23
CA ILE A 62 -9.79 14.59 7.62
C ILE A 62 -9.26 13.68 8.72
N HIS A 63 -10.02 12.64 9.04
CA HIS A 63 -9.64 11.67 10.03
C HIS A 63 -8.82 10.54 9.40
N THR A 64 -7.73 10.16 10.09
CA THR A 64 -6.94 8.96 9.80
C THR A 64 -7.83 7.73 9.71
N GLN A 65 -7.71 6.97 8.62
CA GLN A 65 -8.36 5.67 8.50
C GLN A 65 -7.44 4.57 9.00
N PHE A 66 -7.99 3.72 9.87
CA PHE A 66 -7.34 2.49 10.27
C PHE A 66 -7.56 1.41 9.21
N GLY A 67 -6.48 0.72 8.85
CA GLY A 67 -6.46 -0.44 7.97
C GLY A 67 -5.55 -1.52 8.54
N ALA A 68 -5.31 -2.56 7.75
CA ALA A 68 -4.41 -3.64 8.08
C ALA A 68 -3.56 -4.02 6.88
N HIS A 69 -2.44 -4.68 7.13
CA HIS A 69 -1.65 -5.32 6.09
C HIS A 69 -1.28 -6.74 6.48
N LEU A 70 -1.10 -7.60 5.49
CA LEU A 70 -0.60 -8.96 5.66
C LEU A 70 0.17 -9.40 4.43
N GLY A 71 1.18 -10.24 4.60
CA GLY A 71 1.94 -10.74 3.46
C GLY A 71 3.22 -11.47 3.83
N ALA A 72 4.06 -11.64 2.82
CA ALA A 72 5.34 -12.32 2.94
C ALA A 72 6.50 -11.33 2.77
N MET A 73 7.63 -11.64 3.40
CA MET A 73 8.88 -10.91 3.27
C MET A 73 10.02 -11.86 3.00
N LEU A 74 11.02 -11.36 2.30
CA LEU A 74 12.20 -12.10 1.90
C LEU A 74 13.40 -11.19 2.09
N GLN A 75 14.32 -11.61 2.96
CA GLN A 75 15.45 -10.82 3.42
C GLN A 75 16.74 -11.48 2.98
N TYR A 76 17.55 -10.73 2.23
CA TYR A 76 18.79 -11.16 1.63
C TYR A 76 19.97 -10.40 2.27
N PRO A 77 20.93 -11.09 2.89
CA PRO A 77 22.16 -10.46 3.32
C PRO A 77 23.08 -10.23 2.11
N VAL A 78 23.28 -8.97 1.73
CA VAL A 78 24.17 -8.61 0.61
C VAL A 78 25.63 -8.55 1.08
N ILE A 79 25.84 -7.94 2.24
CA ILE A 79 27.11 -7.89 2.97
C ILE A 79 26.81 -7.99 4.47
N PRO A 80 27.78 -8.28 5.36
CA PRO A 80 27.51 -8.68 6.76
C PRO A 80 26.56 -7.78 7.57
N ARG A 81 26.46 -6.49 7.22
CA ARG A 81 25.56 -5.53 7.86
C ARG A 81 24.52 -4.89 6.95
N PHE A 82 24.51 -5.16 5.65
CA PHE A 82 23.49 -4.61 4.75
C PHE A 82 22.64 -5.72 4.16
N LEU A 83 21.33 -5.50 4.26
CA LEU A 83 20.31 -6.43 3.84
C LEU A 83 19.44 -5.76 2.78
N VAL A 84 19.03 -6.52 1.80
CA VAL A 84 17.93 -6.14 0.91
C VAL A 84 16.73 -6.97 1.30
N GLN A 85 15.60 -6.32 1.57
CA GLN A 85 14.35 -6.99 1.89
C GLN A 85 13.28 -6.63 0.87
N THR A 86 12.75 -7.64 0.21
CA THR A 86 11.58 -7.51 -0.65
C THR A 86 10.37 -8.06 0.06
N GLU A 87 9.20 -7.47 -0.17
CA GLU A 87 7.96 -7.92 0.46
C GLU A 87 6.85 -8.00 -0.58
N LEU A 88 5.84 -8.82 -0.30
CA LEU A 88 4.58 -8.85 -1.03
C LEU A 88 3.46 -8.72 0.00
N LEU A 89 2.83 -7.55 0.04
CA LEU A 89 1.86 -7.17 1.07
C LEU A 89 0.49 -6.89 0.45
N TYR A 90 -0.55 -7.54 0.95
CA TYR A 90 -1.90 -7.02 0.83
C TYR A 90 -2.09 -5.92 1.87
N THR A 91 -2.48 -4.72 1.43
CA THR A 91 -2.54 -3.53 2.29
C THR A 91 -3.88 -2.82 2.10
N MET A 92 -4.61 -2.66 3.19
CA MET A 92 -5.82 -1.84 3.25
C MET A 92 -5.43 -0.42 3.64
N LYS A 93 -5.80 0.53 2.80
CA LYS A 93 -5.58 1.98 2.93
C LYS A 93 -6.92 2.70 2.81
N GLY A 94 -6.96 3.99 3.16
CA GLY A 94 -8.16 4.78 2.97
C GLY A 94 -8.11 6.16 3.61
N TYR A 95 -9.23 6.87 3.52
CA TYR A 95 -9.47 8.14 4.18
C TYR A 95 -10.90 8.24 4.70
N ILE A 96 -11.08 8.96 5.82
CA ILE A 96 -12.40 9.34 6.32
C ILE A 96 -12.50 10.86 6.26
N TYR A 97 -13.41 11.35 5.42
CA TYR A 97 -13.79 12.75 5.37
C TYR A 97 -15.12 12.93 6.13
N LYS A 98 -15.16 13.86 7.08
CA LYS A 98 -16.38 14.26 7.78
C LYS A 98 -16.55 15.77 7.69
N SER A 99 -17.76 16.20 7.35
CA SER A 99 -18.19 17.59 7.47
C SER A 99 -19.56 17.62 8.15
N SER A 100 -19.75 18.54 9.09
CA SER A 100 -21.01 18.72 9.82
C SER A 100 -21.38 20.18 9.81
N ASP A 101 -22.56 20.49 9.31
CA ASP A 101 -23.14 21.82 9.37
C ASP A 101 -24.24 21.81 10.45
N LEU A 102 -23.91 22.46 11.58
CA LEU A 102 -24.80 22.58 12.74
C LEU A 102 -25.98 23.53 12.48
N VAL A 103 -25.87 24.45 11.50
CA VAL A 103 -26.92 25.41 11.18
C VAL A 103 -28.05 24.74 10.40
N ASN A 104 -27.70 23.84 9.48
CA ASN A 104 -28.66 23.10 8.64
C ASN A 104 -28.99 21.68 9.16
N ASN A 105 -28.55 21.33 10.38
CA ASN A 105 -28.67 19.98 10.97
C ASN A 105 -28.30 18.85 9.98
N SER A 106 -27.21 19.06 9.23
CA SER A 106 -26.76 18.15 8.18
C SER A 106 -25.37 17.62 8.48
N ALA A 107 -25.15 16.33 8.24
CA ALA A 107 -23.86 15.69 8.43
C ALA A 107 -23.49 14.89 7.18
N TYR A 108 -22.26 15.06 6.72
CA TYR A 108 -21.69 14.34 5.60
C TYR A 108 -20.48 13.54 6.05
N LYS A 109 -20.47 12.25 5.73
CA LYS A 109 -19.34 11.35 6.00
C LYS A 109 -19.03 10.56 4.74
N ASN A 110 -17.82 10.72 4.22
CA ASN A 110 -17.28 9.92 3.13
C ASN A 110 -16.16 9.02 3.67
N ASN A 111 -16.27 7.72 3.47
CA ASN A 111 -15.26 6.73 3.85
C ASN A 111 -14.76 6.03 2.58
N GLY A 112 -13.57 6.41 2.10
CA GLY A 112 -12.93 5.79 0.95
C GLY A 112 -11.96 4.69 1.39
N GLY A 113 -12.24 3.44 1.04
CA GLY A 113 -11.39 2.27 1.29
C GLY A 113 -10.72 1.78 0.01
N PHE A 114 -9.43 1.48 0.10
CA PHE A 114 -8.59 1.04 -1.01
C PHE A 114 -7.78 -0.19 -0.63
N ASP A 115 -7.88 -1.23 -1.44
CA ASP A 115 -7.11 -2.46 -1.28
C ASP A 115 -5.99 -2.49 -2.31
N TYR A 116 -4.75 -2.59 -1.83
CA TYR A 116 -3.55 -2.64 -2.66
C TYR A 116 -2.79 -3.94 -2.49
N LEU A 117 -2.20 -4.42 -3.59
CA LEU A 117 -1.10 -5.38 -3.55
C LEU A 117 0.22 -4.61 -3.71
N GLU A 118 1.00 -4.53 -2.64
CA GLU A 118 2.25 -3.78 -2.59
C GLU A 118 3.48 -4.68 -2.67
N ILE A 119 4.48 -4.21 -3.41
CA ILE A 119 5.80 -4.84 -3.52
C ILE A 119 6.87 -3.83 -3.09
N PRO A 120 7.18 -3.74 -1.78
CA PRO A 120 8.31 -2.98 -1.25
C PRO A 120 9.67 -3.62 -1.58
N ILE A 121 10.65 -2.78 -1.89
CA ILE A 121 12.07 -3.12 -1.98
C ILE A 121 12.81 -2.20 -1.01
N LEU A 122 13.38 -2.79 0.04
CA LEU A 122 13.94 -2.10 1.20
C LEU A 122 15.44 -2.39 1.33
N PHE A 123 16.21 -1.33 1.57
CA PHE A 123 17.61 -1.40 1.96
C PHE A 123 17.69 -1.22 3.47
N LYS A 124 18.16 -2.25 4.18
CA LYS A 124 18.25 -2.27 5.63
C LYS A 124 19.69 -2.34 6.10
N TYR A 125 19.97 -1.70 7.22
CA TYR A 125 21.23 -1.88 7.94
C TYR A 125 21.00 -2.73 9.18
N ASN A 126 21.74 -3.83 9.35
CA ASN A 126 21.59 -4.78 10.44
C ASN A 126 22.53 -4.45 11.59
N ALA A 127 22.04 -3.69 12.58
CA ALA A 127 22.75 -3.41 13.82
C ALA A 127 22.49 -4.55 14.83
N ILE A 128 23.52 -5.38 15.04
CA ILE A 128 23.44 -6.60 15.86
C ILE A 128 23.85 -6.30 17.31
N PHE A 129 22.96 -6.61 18.24
CA PHE A 129 23.21 -6.63 19.69
C PHE A 129 22.94 -8.06 20.23
N PRO A 130 23.39 -8.40 21.45
CA PRO A 130 23.37 -9.79 21.95
C PRO A 130 22.02 -10.52 21.87
N SER A 131 20.90 -9.81 22.01
CA SER A 131 19.56 -10.42 22.01
C SER A 131 18.56 -9.71 21.08
N ILE A 132 19.01 -8.67 20.37
CA ILE A 132 18.15 -7.81 19.56
C ILE A 132 18.90 -7.31 18.33
N LYS A 133 18.24 -7.28 17.18
CA LYS A 133 18.80 -6.70 15.96
C LYS A 133 17.93 -5.51 15.55
N PHE A 134 18.51 -4.33 15.52
CA PHE A 134 17.84 -3.15 14.98
C PHE A 134 18.16 -3.03 13.50
N GLN A 135 17.11 -2.90 12.70
CA GLN A 135 17.18 -2.87 11.25
C GLN A 135 16.49 -1.61 10.73
N PRO A 136 17.09 -0.41 10.87
CA PRO A 136 16.60 0.77 10.17
C PRO A 136 16.70 0.56 8.66
N TYR A 137 15.74 1.11 7.91
CA TYR A 137 15.68 0.95 6.47
C TYR A 137 15.04 2.13 5.76
N MET A 138 15.38 2.21 4.47
CA MET A 138 14.68 3.01 3.49
C MET A 138 14.44 2.19 2.23
N GLY A 139 13.47 2.56 1.40
CA GLY A 139 13.21 1.83 0.17
C GLY A 139 12.08 2.42 -0.63
N THR A 140 11.76 1.78 -1.75
CA THR A 140 10.63 2.16 -2.59
C THR A 140 9.58 1.05 -2.57
N SER A 141 8.35 1.38 -2.91
CA SER A 141 7.30 0.39 -3.12
C SER A 141 6.47 0.74 -4.35
N ILE A 142 5.95 -0.30 -4.98
CA ILE A 142 4.91 -0.20 -6.00
C ILE A 142 3.66 -0.92 -5.49
N GLY A 143 2.53 -0.23 -5.48
CA GLY A 143 1.22 -0.76 -5.13
C GLY A 143 0.36 -0.91 -6.38
N LEU A 144 -0.31 -2.04 -6.53
CA LEU A 144 -1.35 -2.27 -7.53
C LEU A 144 -2.71 -2.19 -6.86
N LEU A 145 -3.58 -1.31 -7.36
CA LEU A 145 -4.94 -1.15 -6.84
C LEU A 145 -5.82 -2.34 -7.22
N LEU A 146 -6.27 -3.10 -6.22
CA LEU A 146 -7.15 -4.25 -6.40
C LEU A 146 -8.61 -3.84 -6.35
N ALA A 147 -8.98 -3.01 -5.38
CA ALA A 147 -10.35 -2.53 -5.18
C ALA A 147 -10.36 -1.12 -4.59
N ALA A 148 -11.35 -0.33 -4.98
CA ALA A 148 -11.58 1.01 -4.44
C ALA A 148 -13.07 1.25 -4.26
N GLN A 149 -13.50 1.51 -3.03
CA GLN A 149 -14.90 1.72 -2.69
C GLN A 149 -15.04 2.95 -1.78
N ALA A 150 -16.00 3.82 -2.08
CA ALA A 150 -16.40 4.90 -1.18
C ALA A 150 -17.79 4.64 -0.61
N LYS A 151 -17.91 4.79 0.71
CA LYS A 151 -19.19 4.79 1.42
C LYS A 151 -19.55 6.22 1.79
N LEU A 152 -20.55 6.76 1.11
CA LEU A 152 -21.10 8.09 1.35
C LEU A 152 -22.29 7.96 2.29
N LYS A 153 -22.23 8.62 3.44
CA LYS A 153 -23.34 8.75 4.38
C LYS A 153 -23.70 10.22 4.51
N THR A 154 -24.93 10.56 4.14
CA THR A 154 -25.50 11.90 4.31
C THR A 154 -26.66 11.80 5.29
N THR A 155 -26.62 12.63 6.33
CA THR A 155 -27.71 12.80 7.29
C THR A 155 -28.32 14.18 7.07
N TYR A 156 -29.64 14.24 6.88
CA TYR A 156 -30.41 15.48 6.82
C TYR A 156 -31.65 15.29 7.70
N GLU A 157 -31.91 16.24 8.61
CA GLU A 157 -33.06 16.21 9.53
C GLU A 157 -33.23 14.86 10.28
N GLY A 158 -32.12 14.25 10.71
CA GLY A 158 -32.13 12.97 11.43
C GLY A 158 -32.32 11.72 10.57
N GLN A 159 -32.60 11.84 9.28
CA GLN A 159 -32.65 10.71 8.35
C GLN A 159 -31.29 10.49 7.69
N SER A 160 -30.77 9.26 7.76
CA SER A 160 -29.49 8.87 7.17
C SER A 160 -29.67 8.10 5.86
N HIS A 161 -29.06 8.57 4.78
CA HIS A 161 -28.94 7.84 3.52
C HIS A 161 -27.50 7.38 3.30
N CYS A 162 -27.32 6.13 2.89
CA CYS A 162 -26.02 5.52 2.62
C CYS A 162 -25.94 5.10 1.15
N TYR A 163 -24.90 5.54 0.46
CA TYR A 163 -24.60 5.18 -0.93
C TYR A 163 -23.20 4.57 -1.00
N ASN A 164 -23.06 3.45 -1.71
CA ASN A 164 -21.76 2.86 -2.03
C ASN A 164 -21.41 3.22 -3.48
N VAL A 165 -20.22 3.76 -3.68
CA VAL A 165 -19.71 4.14 -5.00
C VAL A 165 -18.42 3.36 -5.26
N ASP A 166 -18.34 2.70 -6.41
CA ASP A 166 -17.10 2.08 -6.89
C ASP A 166 -16.20 3.17 -7.49
N LEU A 167 -15.06 3.44 -6.86
CA LEU A 167 -14.11 4.46 -7.28
C LEU A 167 -13.01 3.91 -8.19
N LYS A 168 -12.99 2.60 -8.46
CA LYS A 168 -11.86 1.96 -9.15
C LYS A 168 -11.61 2.52 -10.55
N LYS A 169 -12.67 2.95 -11.25
CA LYS A 169 -12.56 3.51 -12.60
C LYS A 169 -11.91 4.89 -12.63
N ASP A 170 -11.98 5.63 -11.52
CA ASP A 170 -11.49 7.01 -11.41
C ASP A 170 -10.09 7.08 -10.79
N MET A 171 -9.57 5.95 -10.31
CA MET A 171 -8.25 5.83 -9.68
C MET A 171 -7.20 5.26 -10.62
N LYS A 172 -5.94 5.66 -10.39
CA LYS A 172 -4.79 5.06 -11.08
C LYS A 172 -4.55 3.65 -10.56
N ASP A 173 -4.23 2.73 -11.47
CA ASP A 173 -3.96 1.33 -11.12
C ASP A 173 -2.69 1.16 -10.26
N PHE A 174 -1.76 2.12 -10.30
CA PHE A 174 -0.46 2.04 -9.62
C PHE A 174 -0.23 3.20 -8.65
N ASP A 175 0.24 2.86 -7.44
CA ASP A 175 0.71 3.78 -6.38
C ASP A 175 2.23 3.58 -6.21
N LEU A 176 3.01 4.65 -6.25
CA LEU A 176 4.45 4.60 -6.01
C LEU A 176 4.74 5.20 -4.64
N GLY A 177 5.50 4.50 -3.82
CA GLY A 177 5.80 4.90 -2.46
C GLY A 177 7.29 4.96 -2.14
N LEU A 178 7.65 5.85 -1.22
CA LEU A 178 8.92 5.83 -0.50
C LEU A 178 8.66 5.34 0.93
N ASN A 179 9.48 4.40 1.39
CA ASN A 179 9.37 3.78 2.70
C ASN A 179 10.56 4.18 3.56
N LEU A 180 10.29 4.57 4.80
CA LEU A 180 11.28 4.79 5.86
C LEU A 180 10.81 4.03 7.10
N GLY A 181 11.69 3.35 7.80
CA GLY A 181 11.27 2.62 8.98
C GLY A 181 12.39 1.95 9.74
N ILE A 182 11.98 1.21 10.76
CA ILE A 182 12.86 0.39 11.57
C ILE A 182 12.14 -0.91 11.90
N ASP A 183 12.82 -2.03 11.68
CA ASP A 183 12.38 -3.34 12.13
C ASP A 183 13.33 -3.81 13.24
N THR A 184 12.78 -4.45 14.26
CA THR A 184 13.53 -5.00 15.40
C THR A 184 13.31 -6.50 15.42
N VAL A 185 14.37 -7.28 15.30
CA VAL A 185 14.32 -8.74 15.34
C VAL A 185 14.77 -9.23 16.72
N ILE A 186 13.89 -9.99 17.37
CA ILE A 186 14.06 -10.59 18.70
C ILE A 186 13.74 -12.10 18.62
N MET A 187 14.09 -12.85 19.67
CA MET A 187 13.64 -14.24 19.89
C MET A 187 13.64 -15.10 18.62
N GLU A 188 14.82 -15.27 18.01
CA GLU A 188 15.04 -16.17 16.86
C GLU A 188 14.18 -15.86 15.61
N GLY A 189 13.79 -14.60 15.40
CA GLY A 189 13.19 -14.16 14.13
C GLY A 189 11.89 -13.38 14.27
N LEU A 190 11.29 -13.34 15.46
CA LEU A 190 10.16 -12.45 15.74
C LEU A 190 10.56 -11.00 15.45
N THR A 191 9.78 -10.34 14.60
CA THR A 191 10.07 -9.01 14.07
C THR A 191 8.97 -8.05 14.48
N ILE A 192 9.32 -6.91 15.05
CA ILE A 192 8.41 -5.79 15.32
C ILE A 192 8.88 -4.60 14.48
N GLY A 193 7.99 -4.00 13.70
CA GLY A 193 8.35 -2.98 12.73
C GLY A 193 7.50 -1.73 12.84
N LEU A 194 8.13 -0.58 12.66
CA LEU A 194 7.45 0.70 12.44
C LEU A 194 7.88 1.26 11.09
N ARG A 195 6.91 1.59 10.23
CA ARG A 195 7.15 2.09 8.87
C ARG A 195 6.32 3.34 8.59
N TYR A 196 6.94 4.31 7.97
CA TYR A 196 6.28 5.44 7.34
C TYR A 196 6.40 5.34 5.82
N ASN A 197 5.27 5.25 5.14
CA ASN A 197 5.15 5.22 3.68
C ASN A 197 4.65 6.56 3.17
N ILE A 198 5.35 7.12 2.18
CA ILE A 198 5.05 8.40 1.54
C ILE A 198 4.74 8.12 0.07
N GLY A 199 3.51 8.38 -0.36
CA GLY A 199 3.10 8.32 -1.76
C GLY A 199 3.81 9.40 -2.60
N LEU A 200 4.39 8.97 -3.71
CA LEU A 200 5.13 9.80 -4.66
C LEU A 200 4.25 10.28 -5.81
N ASN A 201 3.15 9.58 -6.11
CA ASN A 201 2.20 9.95 -7.16
C ASN A 201 0.79 10.24 -6.60
N LYS A 202 -0.01 10.95 -7.41
CA LYS A 202 -1.45 11.17 -7.13
C LYS A 202 -2.22 9.86 -7.37
N ILE A 203 -3.19 9.55 -6.51
CA ILE A 203 -3.99 8.32 -6.60
C ILE A 203 -5.20 8.41 -7.57
N TYR A 204 -5.62 9.64 -7.92
CA TYR A 204 -6.72 9.89 -8.86
C TYR A 204 -6.21 10.24 -10.27
N HIS A 205 -7.05 10.01 -11.29
CA HIS A 205 -6.82 10.54 -12.64
C HIS A 205 -6.96 12.07 -12.65
N ASP A 206 -6.14 12.71 -13.48
CA ASP A 206 -6.02 14.18 -13.55
C ASP A 206 -7.34 14.87 -13.95
N SER A 207 -8.31 14.14 -14.49
CA SER A 207 -9.66 14.62 -14.82
C SER A 207 -10.59 14.85 -13.62
N MET A 208 -10.20 14.43 -12.41
CA MET A 208 -10.91 14.69 -11.15
C MET A 208 -10.06 15.48 -10.15
N ASP A 209 -9.02 16.16 -10.63
CA ASP A 209 -8.18 17.03 -9.80
C ASP A 209 -8.97 18.29 -9.41
N LEU A 210 -9.75 18.20 -8.33
CA LEU A 210 -10.65 19.27 -7.91
C LEU A 210 -9.92 20.52 -7.43
N LYS A 211 -8.60 20.48 -7.23
CA LYS A 211 -7.75 21.66 -7.01
C LYS A 211 -6.36 21.41 -7.58
N ASN A 212 -5.84 22.45 -8.22
CA ASN A 212 -4.51 22.55 -8.84
C ASN A 212 -3.42 22.60 -7.76
N ASP A 213 -3.27 21.53 -6.98
CA ASP A 213 -2.38 21.48 -5.82
C ASP A 213 -1.60 20.15 -5.76
N ASP A 214 -0.27 20.23 -5.91
CA ASP A 214 0.64 19.09 -6.06
C ASP A 214 0.84 18.25 -4.79
N LYS A 215 0.30 18.71 -3.65
CA LYS A 215 0.31 17.98 -2.37
C LYS A 215 -1.01 17.30 -2.05
N ALA A 216 -2.11 17.70 -2.69
CA ALA A 216 -3.40 17.03 -2.53
C ALA A 216 -3.32 15.62 -3.13
N ASN A 217 -4.04 14.67 -2.53
CA ASN A 217 -4.23 13.31 -3.07
C ASN A 217 -3.02 12.36 -3.06
N LYS A 218 -1.99 12.64 -2.24
CA LYS A 218 -0.91 11.68 -1.96
C LYS A 218 -1.21 10.93 -0.67
N ASN A 219 -1.05 9.61 -0.70
CA ASN A 219 -1.26 8.78 0.47
C ASN A 219 -0.05 8.83 1.41
N ARG A 220 -0.30 8.94 2.71
CA ARG A 220 0.71 8.80 3.76
C ARG A 220 0.23 7.75 4.72
N THR A 221 1.04 6.74 4.99
CA THR A 221 0.63 5.62 5.83
C THR A 221 1.69 5.33 6.88
N LEU A 222 1.30 5.37 8.15
CA LEU A 222 2.08 4.82 9.25
C LEU A 222 1.66 3.36 9.46
N MET A 223 2.60 2.44 9.52
CA MET A 223 2.35 1.00 9.66
C MET A 223 3.08 0.48 10.88
N LEU A 224 2.36 -0.25 11.72
CA LEU A 224 2.91 -1.04 12.81
C LEU A 224 2.79 -2.52 12.41
N SER A 225 3.91 -3.23 12.41
CA SER A 225 4.00 -4.60 11.89
C SER A 225 4.54 -5.56 12.93
N PHE A 226 4.02 -6.77 12.90
CA PHE A 226 4.57 -7.95 13.56
C PHE A 226 4.86 -8.99 12.49
N GLY A 227 5.96 -9.72 12.63
CA GLY A 227 6.35 -10.74 11.67
C GLY A 227 7.27 -11.77 12.26
N HIS A 228 7.60 -12.78 11.48
CA HIS A 228 8.54 -13.81 11.88
C HIS A 228 9.42 -14.18 10.68
N LEU A 229 10.73 -14.11 10.87
CA LEU A 229 11.75 -14.51 9.90
C LEU A 229 12.25 -15.91 10.23
N MET A 230 12.26 -16.77 9.22
CA MET A 230 12.73 -18.14 9.24
C MET A 230 13.90 -18.26 8.26
N ASP A 231 14.89 -19.05 8.64
CA ASP A 231 15.97 -19.44 7.74
C ASP A 231 15.43 -20.43 6.69
N LEU A 232 15.86 -20.27 5.44
CA LEU A 232 15.66 -21.28 4.41
C LEU A 232 16.86 -22.23 4.48
N ASP A 233 16.65 -23.39 5.12
CA ASP A 233 17.58 -24.52 5.11
C ASP A 233 17.70 -25.17 3.72
#